data_AF-A0A523PIP8-F1
#
_entry.id   AF-A0A523PIP8-F1
#
_cell.length_a   1.000
_cell.length_b   1.000
_cell.length_c   1.000
_cell.angle_alpha   90.00
_cell.angle_beta   90.00
_cell.angle_gamma   90.00
#
_symmetry.space_group_name_H-M   'P 1'
#
loop_
_entity.id
_entity.type
_entity.pdbx_description
1 polymer ?
#
loop_
_entity_poly.entity_id
_entity_poly.type
_entity_poly.pdbx_seq_one_letter_code
_entity_poly.pdbx_strand_id
1 'polypeptide(L)'
;MTDTVKYLLSEADIPKQWYNLAADLPEPPTPPLNPATGQPLSPADLEPLFSRGVIEQEISTERYIDIPDPVRDIYRQWRPSPLYRARRLERALDTPARIYYKYEGTSPAGSHKPNTAIAQAFYAREEGVKRITTETGAGQ
;
A
#
# COMPACT_ATOMS: atom_id res chain seq x y z
N MET A 1 21.96 4.86 27.00
CA MET A 1 20.89 4.73 26.01
C MET A 1 21.54 4.26 24.72
N THR A 2 21.01 3.24 24.04
CA THR A 2 21.65 2.72 22.82
C THR A 2 21.65 3.79 21.72
N ASP A 3 22.79 3.95 21.04
CA ASP A 3 22.99 4.88 19.91
C ASP A 3 22.38 4.38 18.60
N THR A 4 21.50 3.37 18.66
CA THR A 4 20.87 2.78 17.48
C THR A 4 20.17 3.85 16.64
N VAL A 5 20.56 3.94 15.37
CA VAL A 5 20.00 4.84 14.36
C VAL A 5 19.09 4.08 13.39
N LYS A 6 19.39 2.82 13.09
CA LYS A 6 18.69 2.02 12.09
C LYS A 6 18.08 0.78 12.76
N TYR A 7 16.80 0.55 12.48
CA TYR A 7 16.02 -0.58 12.94
C TYR A 7 15.60 -1.39 11.71
N LEU A 8 15.98 -2.66 11.70
CA LEU A 8 15.67 -3.61 10.64
C LEU A 8 14.69 -4.65 11.16
N LEU A 9 13.83 -5.08 10.26
CA LEU A 9 12.91 -6.19 10.46
C LEU A 9 13.26 -7.26 9.42
N SER A 10 13.20 -8.54 9.78
CA SER A 10 13.56 -9.61 8.86
C SER A 10 12.47 -9.87 7.82
N GLU A 11 12.82 -10.52 6.71
CA GLU A 11 11.84 -10.96 5.70
C GLU A 11 10.81 -11.95 6.26
N ALA A 12 11.16 -12.69 7.30
CA ALA A 12 10.25 -13.61 7.98
C ALA A 12 9.08 -12.88 8.66
N ASP A 13 9.29 -11.62 9.03
CA ASP A 13 8.32 -10.80 9.76
C ASP A 13 7.50 -9.87 8.83
N ILE A 14 7.61 -10.02 7.50
CA ILE A 14 6.73 -9.28 6.58
C ILE A 14 5.27 -9.62 6.93
N PRO A 15 4.38 -8.63 7.11
CA PRO A 15 2.97 -8.87 7.39
C PRO A 15 2.34 -9.83 6.38
N LYS A 16 1.36 -10.61 6.85
CA LYS A 16 0.61 -11.55 6.00
C LYS A 16 -0.67 -10.94 5.42
N GLN A 17 -1.09 -9.80 5.95
CA GLN A 17 -2.38 -9.17 5.65
C GLN A 17 -2.19 -7.67 5.46
N TRP A 18 -2.92 -7.08 4.53
CA TRP A 18 -3.18 -5.65 4.48
C TRP A 18 -4.26 -5.31 5.50
N TYR A 19 -4.21 -4.09 6.03
CA TYR A 19 -5.20 -3.56 6.96
C TYR A 19 -6.12 -2.58 6.23
N ASN A 20 -7.42 -2.79 6.35
CA ASN A 20 -8.45 -1.93 5.81
C ASN A 20 -8.96 -0.98 6.90
N LEU A 21 -8.60 0.29 6.78
CA LEU A 21 -9.03 1.31 7.74
C LEU A 21 -10.55 1.51 7.75
N ALA A 22 -11.25 1.28 6.63
CA ALA A 22 -12.69 1.51 6.52
C ALA A 22 -13.50 0.68 7.52
N ALA A 23 -13.01 -0.49 7.92
CA ALA A 23 -13.65 -1.35 8.91
C ALA A 23 -13.69 -0.75 10.33
N ASP A 24 -12.82 0.23 10.61
CA ASP A 24 -12.66 0.83 11.95
C ASP A 24 -12.98 2.34 11.97
N LEU A 25 -13.50 2.89 10.87
CA LEU A 25 -13.98 4.26 10.84
C LEU A 25 -15.27 4.40 11.66
N PRO A 26 -15.49 5.53 12.38
CA PRO A 26 -16.72 5.75 13.16
C PRO A 26 -17.99 5.68 12.32
N GLU A 27 -17.89 6.11 11.07
CA GLU A 27 -18.94 6.01 10.05
C GLU A 27 -18.28 5.48 8.76
N PRO A 28 -18.98 4.65 7.96
CA PRO A 28 -18.44 4.16 6.71
C PRO A 28 -18.17 5.31 5.73
N PRO A 29 -17.12 5.20 4.89
CA PRO A 29 -16.87 6.20 3.87
C PRO A 29 -18.07 6.30 2.92
N THR A 30 -18.41 7.52 2.51
CA THR A 30 -19.48 7.72 1.53
C THR A 30 -19.11 7.01 0.24
N PRO A 31 -20.01 6.20 -0.34
CA PRO A 31 -19.69 5.48 -1.56
C PRO A 31 -19.45 6.47 -2.70
N PRO A 32 -18.47 6.18 -3.59
CA PRO A 32 -18.27 6.97 -4.78
C PRO A 32 -19.52 6.91 -5.67
N LEU A 33 -19.82 8.02 -6.36
CA LEU A 33 -20.99 8.14 -7.23
C LEU A 33 -20.60 7.90 -8.69
N ASN A 34 -21.48 7.23 -9.42
CA ASN A 34 -21.40 7.13 -10.87
C ASN A 34 -21.64 8.53 -11.48
N PRO A 35 -20.71 9.08 -12.26
CA PRO A 35 -20.81 10.45 -12.78
C PRO A 35 -21.94 10.65 -13.78
N ALA A 36 -22.43 9.59 -14.42
CA ALA A 36 -23.55 9.66 -15.35
C ALA A 36 -24.92 9.63 -14.66
N THR A 37 -25.06 8.86 -13.57
CA THR A 37 -26.36 8.65 -12.90
C THR A 37 -26.51 9.41 -11.58
N GLY A 38 -25.40 9.85 -10.98
CA GLY A 38 -25.36 10.44 -9.64
C GLY A 38 -25.69 9.47 -8.51
N GLN A 39 -25.82 8.17 -8.80
CA GLN A 39 -26.10 7.12 -7.82
C GLN A 39 -24.79 6.46 -7.35
N PRO A 40 -24.76 5.82 -6.16
CA PRO A 40 -23.60 5.04 -5.72
C PRO A 40 -23.13 4.04 -6.78
N LEU A 41 -21.81 3.92 -6.98
CA LEU A 41 -21.21 2.96 -7.89
C LEU A 41 -21.55 1.53 -7.46
N SER A 42 -21.91 0.71 -8.45
CA SER A 42 -21.94 -0.74 -8.32
C SER A 42 -20.60 -1.34 -8.77
N PRO A 43 -20.26 -2.57 -8.34
CA PRO A 43 -19.08 -3.26 -8.84
C PRO A 43 -19.03 -3.37 -10.37
N ALA A 44 -20.19 -3.56 -11.01
CA ALA A 44 -20.30 -3.63 -12.47
C ALA A 44 -19.89 -2.33 -13.18
N ASP A 45 -20.04 -1.18 -12.52
CA ASP A 45 -19.58 0.11 -13.06
C ASP A 45 -18.04 0.21 -13.09
N LEU A 46 -17.34 -0.59 -12.29
CA LEU A 46 -15.87 -0.59 -12.16
C LEU A 46 -15.17 -1.65 -13.02
N GLU A 47 -15.89 -2.72 -13.41
CA GLU A 47 -15.38 -3.84 -14.22
C GLU A 47 -14.70 -3.41 -15.55
N PRO A 48 -15.13 -2.34 -16.25
CA PRO A 48 -14.43 -1.90 -17.46
C PRO A 48 -13.03 -1.34 -17.21
N LEU A 49 -12.71 -0.96 -15.96
CA LEU A 49 -11.50 -0.24 -15.59
C LEU A 49 -10.55 -1.07 -14.73
N PHE A 50 -11.09 -1.88 -13.82
CA PHE A 50 -10.32 -2.55 -12.79
C PHE A 50 -10.53 -4.06 -12.82
N SER A 51 -9.48 -4.79 -12.43
CA SER A 51 -9.58 -6.22 -12.17
C SER A 51 -10.54 -6.48 -11.02
N ARG A 52 -11.33 -7.55 -11.09
CA ARG A 52 -12.26 -7.99 -10.05
C ARG A 52 -11.61 -8.08 -8.67
N GLY A 53 -10.40 -8.60 -8.57
CA GLY A 53 -9.69 -8.70 -7.28
C GLY A 53 -9.37 -7.33 -6.63
N VAL A 54 -9.28 -6.26 -7.43
CA VAL A 54 -9.14 -4.88 -6.94
C VAL A 54 -10.51 -4.31 -6.56
N ILE A 55 -11.54 -4.56 -7.38
CA ILE A 55 -12.92 -4.13 -7.10
C ILE A 55 -13.41 -4.72 -5.77
N GLU A 56 -13.17 -6.02 -5.53
CA GLU A 56 -13.55 -6.70 -4.30
C GLU A 56 -12.89 -6.10 -3.06
N GLN A 57 -11.68 -5.55 -3.17
CA GLN A 57 -11.00 -4.86 -2.07
C GLN A 57 -11.61 -3.47 -1.81
N GLU A 58 -11.94 -2.74 -2.87
CA GLU A 58 -12.54 -1.40 -2.76
C GLU A 58 -13.88 -1.43 -2.00
N ILE A 59 -14.69 -2.48 -2.21
CA ILE A 59 -15.99 -2.65 -1.54
C ILE A 59 -15.92 -3.48 -0.25
N SER A 60 -14.73 -3.93 0.15
CA SER A 60 -14.57 -4.82 1.29
C SER A 60 -14.84 -4.11 2.62
N THR A 61 -15.58 -4.77 3.50
CA THR A 61 -15.76 -4.36 4.90
C THR A 61 -14.87 -5.15 5.86
N GLU A 62 -14.07 -6.08 5.35
CA GLU A 62 -13.16 -6.89 6.17
C GLU A 62 -12.02 -6.03 6.70
N ARG A 63 -11.70 -6.18 7.99
CA ARG A 63 -10.61 -5.43 8.65
C ARG A 63 -9.23 -5.81 8.11
N TYR A 64 -9.05 -7.08 7.74
CA TYR A 64 -7.79 -7.61 7.24
C TYR A 64 -8.03 -8.37 5.94
N ILE A 65 -7.17 -8.13 4.96
CA ILE A 65 -7.20 -8.80 3.66
C ILE A 65 -5.87 -9.54 3.50
N ASP A 66 -5.91 -10.84 3.25
CA ASP A 66 -4.70 -11.63 3.06
C ASP A 66 -3.90 -11.15 1.85
N ILE A 67 -2.58 -11.02 2.03
CA ILE A 67 -1.66 -10.70 0.94
C ILE A 67 -1.40 -12.02 0.20
N PRO A 68 -1.70 -12.12 -1.11
CA PRO A 68 -1.39 -13.32 -1.87
C PRO A 68 0.10 -13.67 -1.77
N ASP A 69 0.42 -14.95 -1.55
CA ASP A 69 1.81 -15.40 -1.39
C ASP A 69 2.72 -14.93 -2.56
N PRO A 70 2.32 -14.99 -3.84
CA PRO A 70 3.15 -14.46 -4.93
C PRO A 70 3.47 -12.97 -4.82
N VAL A 71 2.53 -12.16 -4.30
CA VAL A 71 2.75 -10.72 -4.07
C VAL A 71 3.72 -10.53 -2.91
N ARG A 72 3.53 -11.28 -1.83
CA ARG A 72 4.38 -11.23 -0.62
C ARG A 72 5.80 -11.70 -0.91
N ASP A 73 5.96 -12.69 -1.79
CA ASP A 73 7.25 -13.17 -2.28
C ASP A 73 7.99 -12.08 -3.05
N ILE A 74 7.30 -11.35 -3.92
CA ILE A 74 7.88 -10.21 -4.64
C ILE A 74 8.29 -9.10 -3.65
N TYR A 75 7.46 -8.80 -2.64
CA TYR A 75 7.81 -7.79 -1.63
C TYR A 75 9.12 -8.08 -0.91
N ARG A 76 9.52 -9.35 -0.70
CA ARG A 76 10.80 -9.69 -0.05
C ARG A 76 12.02 -9.06 -0.70
N GLN A 77 11.93 -8.69 -1.99
CA GLN A 77 13.05 -8.05 -2.70
C GLN A 77 13.44 -6.67 -2.14
N TRP A 78 12.55 -5.95 -1.45
CA TRP A 78 12.88 -4.67 -0.78
C TRP A 78 12.17 -4.43 0.56
N ARG A 79 11.23 -5.28 0.95
CA ARG A 79 10.52 -5.20 2.23
C ARG A 79 11.05 -6.26 3.20
N PRO A 80 11.07 -5.97 4.52
CA PRO A 80 10.62 -4.73 5.14
C PRO A 80 11.59 -3.56 4.94
N SER A 81 11.05 -2.36 4.67
CA SER A 81 11.88 -1.15 4.60
C SER A 81 12.46 -0.77 5.98
N PRO A 82 13.67 -0.20 6.05
CA PRO A 82 14.28 0.19 7.32
C PRO A 82 13.50 1.33 8.01
N LEU A 83 13.44 1.28 9.34
CA LEU A 83 13.00 2.41 10.17
C LEU A 83 14.25 3.09 10.74
N TYR A 84 14.34 4.41 10.59
CA TYR A 84 15.47 5.16 11.11
C TYR A 84 15.02 6.12 12.21
N ARG A 85 15.88 6.33 13.20
CA ARG A 85 15.75 7.42 14.18
C ARG A 85 16.63 8.59 13.78
N ALA A 86 16.03 9.75 13.53
CA ALA A 86 16.69 10.94 13.03
C ALA A 86 17.42 11.73 14.13
N ARG A 87 18.34 11.11 14.88
CA ARG A 87 19.02 11.74 16.04
C ARG A 87 19.74 13.05 15.72
N ARG A 88 20.31 13.17 14.52
CA ARG A 88 20.95 14.43 14.08
C ARG A 88 19.93 15.54 13.90
N LEU A 89 18.74 15.21 13.40
CA LEU A 89 17.62 16.14 13.27
C LEU A 89 17.07 16.49 14.67
N GLU A 90 16.90 15.50 15.55
CA GLU A 90 16.49 15.73 16.95
C GLU A 90 17.42 16.76 17.63
N ARG A 91 18.74 16.61 17.48
CA ARG A 91 19.74 17.56 18.01
C ARG A 91 19.69 18.92 17.35
N ALA A 92 19.55 18.97 16.02
CA ALA A 92 19.49 20.23 15.28
C ALA A 92 18.24 21.07 15.63
N LEU A 93 17.15 20.40 16.03
CA LEU A 93 15.91 21.02 16.44
C LEU A 93 15.82 21.31 17.95
N ASP A 94 16.80 20.89 18.74
CA ASP A 94 16.78 20.92 20.21
C ASP A 94 15.46 20.40 20.81
N THR A 95 14.95 19.29 20.26
CA THR A 95 13.65 18.74 20.64
C THR A 95 13.79 17.54 21.57
N PRO A 96 12.93 17.42 22.61
CA PRO A 96 12.82 16.20 23.39
C PRO A 96 12.07 15.09 22.62
N ALA A 97 11.43 15.42 21.50
CA ALA A 97 10.72 14.46 20.67
C ALA A 97 11.68 13.45 20.03
N ARG A 98 11.19 12.23 19.83
CA ARG A 98 11.91 11.20 19.08
C ARG A 98 11.36 11.16 17.67
N ILE A 99 12.22 11.39 16.68
CA ILE A 99 11.80 11.48 15.28
C ILE A 99 12.22 10.20 14.56
N TYR A 100 11.24 9.49 14.01
CA TYR A 100 11.47 8.31 13.20
C TYR A 100 10.93 8.50 11.79
N TYR A 101 11.58 7.89 10.82
CA TYR A 101 11.07 7.83 9.45
C TYR A 101 11.18 6.42 8.89
N LYS A 102 10.08 5.96 8.28
CA LYS A 102 10.01 4.69 7.55
C LYS A 102 10.51 4.92 6.13
N TYR A 103 11.67 4.37 5.79
CA TYR A 103 12.35 4.71 4.55
C TYR A 103 11.93 3.82 3.38
N GLU A 104 10.81 4.19 2.75
CA GLU A 104 10.22 3.50 1.60
C GLU A 104 11.00 3.67 0.28
N GLY A 105 12.07 4.49 0.26
CA GLY A 105 12.93 4.67 -0.90
C GLY A 105 13.84 3.48 -1.22
N THR A 106 13.65 2.34 -0.54
CA THR A 106 14.44 1.11 -0.72
C THR A 106 13.94 0.22 -1.85
N SER A 107 12.76 0.48 -2.39
CA SER A 107 12.27 -0.26 -3.56
C SER A 107 13.11 0.05 -4.80
N PRO A 108 13.13 -0.82 -5.81
CA PRO A 108 13.82 -0.55 -7.08
C PRO A 108 13.36 0.74 -7.78
N ALA A 109 12.11 1.17 -7.53
CA ALA A 109 11.55 2.42 -8.05
C ALA A 109 11.84 3.64 -7.14
N GLY A 110 12.50 3.44 -6.00
CA GLY A 110 12.83 4.52 -5.06
C GLY A 110 11.62 5.13 -4.33
N SER A 111 10.48 4.42 -4.29
CA SER A 111 9.25 4.92 -3.64
C SER A 111 8.37 3.79 -3.08
N HIS A 112 7.27 4.15 -2.41
CA HIS A 112 6.29 3.18 -1.91
C HIS A 112 5.32 2.65 -2.99
N LYS A 113 5.32 3.22 -4.20
CA LYS A 113 4.33 2.88 -5.24
C LYS A 113 4.30 1.40 -5.65
N PRO A 114 5.45 0.68 -5.74
CA PRO A 114 5.41 -0.75 -6.00
C PRO A 114 4.56 -1.55 -5.01
N ASN A 115 4.36 -1.05 -3.78
CA ASN A 115 3.53 -1.73 -2.79
C ASN A 115 2.09 -1.95 -3.32
N THR A 116 1.49 -1.01 -4.05
CA THR A 116 0.16 -1.22 -4.66
C THR A 116 0.25 -1.74 -6.10
N ALA A 117 1.21 -1.24 -6.89
CA ALA A 117 1.30 -1.57 -8.32
C ALA A 117 1.47 -3.08 -8.56
N ILE A 118 2.18 -3.79 -7.68
CA ILE A 118 2.38 -5.24 -7.80
C ILE A 118 1.11 -6.01 -7.49
N ALA A 119 0.35 -5.60 -6.47
CA ALA A 119 -0.92 -6.25 -6.16
C ALA A 119 -1.90 -6.07 -7.32
N GLN A 120 -2.04 -4.85 -7.84
CA GLN A 120 -2.90 -4.57 -9.00
C GLN A 120 -2.47 -5.35 -10.24
N ALA A 121 -1.16 -5.39 -10.55
CA ALA A 121 -0.64 -6.17 -11.66
C ALA A 121 -0.84 -7.69 -11.47
N PHE A 122 -0.75 -8.18 -10.23
CA PHE A 122 -1.04 -9.57 -9.89
C PHE A 122 -2.51 -9.92 -10.17
N TYR A 123 -3.48 -9.16 -9.66
CA TYR A 123 -4.90 -9.46 -9.89
C TYR A 123 -5.28 -9.37 -11.37
N ALA A 124 -4.80 -8.34 -12.09
CA ALA A 124 -4.99 -8.25 -13.53
C ALA A 124 -4.42 -9.47 -14.28
N ARG A 125 -3.21 -9.93 -13.91
CA ARG A 125 -2.58 -11.12 -14.49
C ARG A 125 -3.42 -12.38 -14.25
N GLU A 126 -3.91 -12.58 -13.03
CA GLU A 126 -4.71 -13.76 -12.67
C GLU A 126 -6.05 -13.78 -13.43
N GLU A 127 -6.59 -12.62 -13.79
CA GLU A 127 -7.77 -12.46 -14.65
C GLU A 127 -7.46 -12.57 -16.15
N GLY A 128 -6.22 -12.89 -16.51
CA GLY A 128 -5.80 -13.12 -17.90
C GLY A 128 -5.49 -11.84 -18.68
N VAL A 129 -5.49 -10.67 -18.03
CA VAL A 129 -5.13 -9.38 -18.66
C VAL A 129 -3.69 -9.45 -19.17
N LYS A 130 -3.50 -9.10 -20.45
CA LYS A 130 -2.19 -9.14 -21.13
C LYS A 130 -1.48 -7.79 -21.18
N ARG A 131 -2.20 -6.70 -20.89
CA ARG A 131 -1.68 -5.33 -20.94
C ARG A 131 -2.44 -4.48 -19.93
N ILE A 132 -1.69 -3.72 -19.15
CA ILE A 132 -2.20 -2.72 -18.22
C ILE A 132 -1.76 -1.35 -18.74
N THR A 133 -2.61 -0.35 -18.54
CA THR A 133 -2.30 1.05 -18.83
C THR A 133 -2.54 1.87 -17.58
N THR A 134 -1.66 2.82 -17.31
CA THR A 134 -1.80 3.80 -16.23
C THR A 134 -1.15 5.09 -16.68
N GLU A 135 -1.61 6.21 -16.14
CA GLU A 135 -1.04 7.52 -16.33
C GLU A 135 0.14 7.75 -15.38
N THR A 136 1.04 8.66 -15.75
CA THR A 136 2.06 9.15 -14.84
C THR A 136 2.45 10.58 -15.19
N GLY A 137 2.76 11.37 -14.17
CA GLY A 137 3.33 12.70 -14.33
C GLY A 137 4.86 12.63 -14.30
N ALA A 138 5.43 12.64 -13.09
CA ALA A 138 6.87 12.60 -12.88
C ALA A 138 7.54 11.25 -13.20
N GLY A 139 6.77 10.17 -13.42
CA GLY A 139 7.32 8.85 -13.76
C GLY A 139 7.70 7.96 -12.57
N GLN A 140 7.21 8.25 -11.36
CA GLN A 140 7.45 7.40 -10.18
C GLN A 140 6.55 6.18 -10.13
#